data_AF-A0A6T8IA87-F1
#
_entry.id   AF-A0A6T8IA87-F1
#
_cell.length_a   1.000
_cell.length_b   1.000
_cell.length_c   1.000
_cell.angle_alpha   90.00
_cell.angle_beta   90.00
_cell.angle_gamma   90.00
#
_symmetry.space_group_name_H-M   'P 1'
#
loop_
_entity.id
_entity.type
_entity.pdbx_description
1 polymer ?
#
loop_
_entity_poly.entity_id
_entity_poly.type
_entity_poly.pdbx_seq_one_letter_code
_entity_poly.pdbx_strand_id
1 'polypeptide(L)'
;MEDAANIQQQLDQEMERLFQHFEQEEERTSRLASALEQESTAAALHFALFPRKTRDGGLQPTCREPVVSMMAFVVDIFSPHDGSIDLLLLSELFEPTADEGQEGIVGLSYQYKDETGATVQISRGKVKDAKRQFAHQVQLRLCLPCNPNISVKVFKTGRLQIAGCKDEGTCNKIVRHVINCLNAIQVPGHQNRPQGRHVFERHVCEPSGQHVPIQGPIDFEGVVTPETVNINCTFDAGYSFVGYTLDPLLLKEVVEQPEYARCVKSVEYTPEKRYAGVKVLFRPPQSQDTSEDQRSKREVFIGIFPSSKTVITGAVNWAEVDDAYDFASRLLLQNFEAIRKPIDDSTAARRSRQRVK
;
A
#
# COMPACT_ATOMS: atom_id res chain seq x y z
N MET A 1 -25.35 47.76 16.26
CA MET A 1 -24.71 46.81 17.22
C MET A 1 -25.58 45.57 17.43
N GLU A 2 -26.91 45.66 17.42
CA GLU A 2 -27.80 44.48 17.48
C GLU A 2 -27.62 43.51 16.29
N ASP A 3 -27.39 44.01 15.07
CA ASP A 3 -27.20 43.14 13.90
C ASP A 3 -25.95 42.24 13.99
N ALA A 4 -24.87 42.71 14.61
CA ALA A 4 -23.64 41.93 14.75
C ALA A 4 -23.81 40.76 15.74
N ALA A 5 -24.59 40.96 16.81
CA ALA A 5 -24.89 39.90 17.77
C ALA A 5 -25.80 38.82 17.15
N ASN A 6 -26.75 39.23 16.29
CA ASN A 6 -27.65 38.31 15.62
C ASN A 6 -26.94 37.45 14.57
N ILE A 7 -25.98 38.04 13.83
CA ILE A 7 -25.14 37.31 12.87
C ILE A 7 -24.24 36.29 13.59
N GLN A 8 -23.60 36.68 14.70
CA GLN A 8 -22.75 35.75 15.47
C GLN A 8 -23.56 34.56 15.99
N GLN A 9 -24.77 34.81 16.50
CA GLN A 9 -25.64 33.75 17.00
C GLN A 9 -26.11 32.79 15.90
N GLN A 10 -26.35 33.28 14.68
CA GLN A 10 -26.66 32.43 13.53
C GLN A 10 -25.47 31.57 13.11
N LEU A 11 -24.26 32.13 13.13
CA LEU A 11 -23.03 31.42 12.78
C LEU A 11 -22.73 30.29 13.76
N ASP A 12 -22.90 30.55 15.05
CA ASP A 12 -22.70 29.56 16.11
C ASP A 12 -23.72 28.41 15.97
N GLN A 13 -24.99 28.73 15.64
CA GLN A 13 -26.01 27.70 15.38
C GLN A 13 -25.73 26.86 14.12
N GLU A 14 -25.20 27.46 13.05
CA GLU A 14 -24.82 26.70 11.86
C GLU A 14 -23.60 25.81 12.10
N MET A 15 -22.58 26.30 12.84
CA MET A 15 -21.47 25.45 13.25
C MET A 15 -21.93 24.26 14.08
N GLU A 16 -22.81 24.48 15.05
CA GLU A 16 -23.30 23.40 15.92
C GLU A 16 -24.08 22.34 15.10
N ARG A 17 -24.86 22.76 14.10
CA ARG A 17 -25.51 21.84 13.15
C ARG A 17 -24.51 21.06 12.31
N LEU A 18 -23.44 21.70 11.82
CA LEU A 18 -22.40 21.04 11.05
C LEU A 18 -21.65 19.99 11.91
N PHE A 19 -21.32 20.32 13.16
CA PHE A 19 -20.69 19.36 14.07
C PHE A 19 -21.58 18.15 14.34
N GLN A 20 -22.88 18.36 14.60
CA GLN A 20 -23.83 17.26 14.76
C GLN A 20 -23.94 16.38 13.51
N HIS A 21 -23.86 16.97 12.31
CA HIS A 21 -23.86 16.21 11.06
C HIS A 21 -22.60 15.35 10.92
N PHE A 22 -21.42 15.89 11.23
CA PHE A 22 -20.16 15.13 11.18
C PHE A 22 -20.13 13.97 12.18
N GLU A 23 -20.61 14.18 13.41
CA GLU A 23 -20.71 13.11 14.41
C GLU A 23 -21.65 11.98 13.93
N GLN A 24 -22.77 12.32 13.30
CA GLN A 24 -23.70 11.34 12.73
C GLN A 24 -23.11 10.57 11.55
N GLU A 25 -22.35 11.23 10.67
CA GLU A 25 -21.65 10.55 9.57
C GLU A 25 -20.54 9.61 10.07
N GLU A 26 -19.76 10.04 11.07
CA GLU A 26 -18.73 9.19 11.67
C GLU A 26 -19.36 7.96 12.34
N GLU A 27 -20.46 8.13 13.09
CA GLU A 27 -21.16 7.01 13.73
C GLU A 27 -21.77 6.06 12.68
N ARG A 28 -22.33 6.58 11.58
CA ARG A 28 -22.85 5.76 10.48
C ARG A 28 -21.74 4.97 9.78
N THR A 29 -20.59 5.59 9.57
CA THR A 29 -19.42 4.95 8.94
C THR A 29 -18.85 3.86 9.84
N SER A 30 -18.76 4.12 11.15
CA SER A 30 -18.34 3.13 12.16
C SER A 30 -19.28 1.93 12.23
N ARG A 31 -20.61 2.16 12.21
CA ARG A 31 -21.61 1.08 12.16
C ARG A 31 -21.51 0.25 10.88
N LEU A 32 -21.26 0.88 9.73
CA LEU A 32 -21.06 0.19 8.46
C LEU A 32 -19.80 -0.68 8.48
N ALA A 33 -18.69 -0.15 9.01
CA ALA A 33 -17.44 -0.90 9.17
C ALA A 33 -17.63 -2.12 10.10
N SER A 34 -18.32 -1.94 11.23
CA SER A 34 -18.62 -3.05 12.15
C SER A 34 -19.56 -4.09 11.52
N ALA A 35 -20.54 -3.67 10.72
CA ALA A 35 -21.42 -4.58 9.99
C ALA A 35 -20.66 -5.40 8.93
N LEU A 36 -19.72 -4.80 8.21
CA LEU A 36 -18.84 -5.49 7.27
C LEU A 36 -17.93 -6.51 7.96
N GLU A 37 -17.40 -6.20 9.15
CA GLU A 37 -16.65 -7.16 9.96
C GLU A 37 -17.52 -8.34 10.42
N GLN A 38 -18.79 -8.09 10.76
CA GLN A 38 -19.74 -9.14 11.12
C GLN A 38 -20.15 -10.01 9.93
N GLU A 39 -20.35 -9.45 8.73
CA GLU A 39 -20.62 -10.22 7.51
C GLU A 39 -19.43 -11.11 7.11
N SER A 40 -18.20 -10.60 7.20
CA SER A 40 -16.99 -11.40 6.99
C SER A 40 -16.92 -12.58 7.98
N THR A 41 -17.38 -12.36 9.22
CA THR A 41 -17.48 -13.41 10.24
C THR A 41 -18.61 -14.41 9.94
N ALA A 42 -19.74 -13.95 9.41
CA ALA A 42 -20.88 -14.79 9.05
C ALA A 42 -20.58 -15.67 7.82
N ALA A 43 -19.87 -15.15 6.81
CA ALA A 43 -19.38 -15.94 5.69
C ALA A 43 -18.39 -17.01 6.17
N ALA A 44 -17.45 -16.65 7.03
CA ALA A 44 -16.54 -17.60 7.68
C ALA A 44 -17.29 -18.69 8.49
N LEU A 45 -18.39 -18.33 9.16
CA LEU A 45 -19.26 -19.27 9.88
C LEU A 45 -20.07 -20.18 8.94
N HIS A 46 -20.63 -19.65 7.85
CA HIS A 46 -21.40 -20.46 6.90
C HIS A 46 -20.55 -21.58 6.27
N PHE A 47 -19.28 -21.30 5.97
CA PHE A 47 -18.34 -22.32 5.49
C PHE A 47 -17.91 -23.32 6.57
N ALA A 48 -17.79 -22.89 7.83
CA ALA A 48 -17.56 -23.81 8.94
C ALA A 48 -18.74 -24.79 9.15
N LEU A 49 -19.95 -24.40 8.75
CA LEU A 49 -21.18 -25.18 8.94
C LEU A 49 -21.46 -26.20 7.82
N PHE A 50 -20.91 -26.03 6.62
CA PHE A 50 -21.14 -26.95 5.49
C PHE A 50 -19.83 -27.44 4.83
N PRO A 51 -19.01 -28.24 5.52
CA PRO A 51 -17.80 -28.78 4.94
C PRO A 51 -18.11 -29.72 3.78
N ARG A 52 -17.48 -29.48 2.62
CA ARG A 52 -17.49 -30.45 1.51
C ARG A 52 -16.64 -31.65 1.91
N LYS A 53 -17.12 -32.86 1.62
CA LYS A 53 -16.37 -34.09 1.87
C LYS A 53 -15.47 -34.41 0.69
N THR A 54 -14.24 -34.81 0.96
CA THR A 54 -13.30 -35.36 -0.02
C THR A 54 -13.69 -36.78 -0.42
N ARG A 55 -13.06 -37.34 -1.46
CA ARG A 55 -13.40 -38.69 -2.00
C ARG A 55 -13.19 -39.80 -0.97
N ASP A 56 -12.23 -39.61 -0.07
CA ASP A 56 -11.93 -40.48 1.07
C ASP A 56 -12.78 -40.18 2.32
N GLY A 57 -13.75 -39.25 2.24
CA GLY A 57 -14.65 -38.88 3.33
C GLY A 57 -14.09 -37.85 4.32
N GLY A 58 -12.89 -37.32 4.10
CA GLY A 58 -12.29 -36.23 4.86
C GLY A 58 -12.92 -34.85 4.56
N LEU A 59 -12.39 -33.79 5.20
CA LEU A 59 -12.84 -32.41 4.99
C LEU A 59 -12.07 -31.77 3.83
N GLN A 60 -12.78 -31.11 2.92
CA GLN A 60 -12.16 -30.28 1.89
C GLN A 60 -11.79 -28.91 2.48
N PRO A 61 -10.61 -28.35 2.15
CA PRO A 61 -10.24 -27.03 2.61
C PRO A 61 -11.10 -25.93 1.96
N THR A 62 -11.12 -24.75 2.57
CA THR A 62 -11.80 -23.55 2.05
C THR A 62 -10.82 -22.38 2.03
N CYS A 63 -10.79 -21.63 0.92
CA CYS A 63 -10.00 -20.42 0.84
C CYS A 63 -10.62 -19.32 1.68
N ARG A 64 -9.81 -18.63 2.47
CA ARG A 64 -10.19 -17.36 3.10
C ARG A 64 -10.16 -16.24 2.08
N GLU A 65 -10.88 -15.16 2.35
CA GLU A 65 -10.81 -13.94 1.54
C GLU A 65 -9.39 -13.35 1.56
N PRO A 66 -8.97 -12.69 0.46
CA PRO A 66 -7.68 -12.02 0.41
C PRO A 66 -7.65 -10.83 1.36
N VAL A 67 -6.61 -10.80 2.20
CA VAL A 67 -6.35 -9.68 3.11
C VAL A 67 -5.23 -8.82 2.54
N VAL A 68 -5.47 -7.52 2.42
CA VAL A 68 -4.46 -6.55 2.01
C VAL A 68 -3.34 -6.51 3.04
N SER A 69 -2.16 -6.92 2.62
CA SER A 69 -0.94 -6.82 3.42
C SER A 69 -0.28 -5.45 3.29
N MET A 70 -0.30 -4.87 2.08
CA MET A 70 0.28 -3.57 1.77
C MET A 70 -0.19 -3.08 0.40
N MET A 71 -0.40 -1.78 0.27
CA MET A 71 -0.54 -1.03 -0.97
C MET A 71 0.62 -0.05 -1.11
N ALA A 72 1.03 0.18 -2.35
CA ALA A 72 1.95 1.22 -2.73
C ALA A 72 1.29 2.19 -3.70
N PHE A 73 1.55 3.47 -3.46
CA PHE A 73 0.98 4.59 -4.21
C PHE A 73 2.09 5.48 -4.77
N VAL A 74 1.79 6.13 -5.88
CA VAL A 74 2.54 7.25 -6.41
C VAL A 74 1.63 8.48 -6.40
N VAL A 75 2.18 9.61 -5.96
CA VAL A 75 1.44 10.88 -5.91
C VAL A 75 2.35 11.98 -6.42
N ASP A 76 1.89 12.77 -7.38
CA ASP A 76 2.62 13.95 -7.84
C ASP A 76 1.99 15.18 -7.17
N ILE A 77 2.72 15.82 -6.24
CA ILE A 77 2.20 16.99 -5.49
C ILE A 77 2.22 18.29 -6.32
N PHE A 78 2.88 18.25 -7.47
CA PHE A 78 2.79 19.18 -8.59
C PHE A 78 3.26 18.42 -9.84
N SER A 79 2.93 18.91 -11.04
CA SER A 79 3.40 18.24 -12.27
C SER A 79 4.94 18.22 -12.29
N PRO A 80 5.58 17.13 -12.78
CA PRO A 80 7.05 17.06 -12.87
C PRO A 80 7.68 18.18 -13.71
N HIS A 81 6.88 18.88 -14.52
CA HIS A 81 7.29 20.03 -15.34
C HIS A 81 7.03 21.36 -14.65
N ASP A 82 6.37 21.36 -13.50
CA ASP A 82 5.86 22.55 -12.83
C ASP A 82 6.70 22.93 -11.61
N GLY A 83 7.80 22.23 -11.33
CA GLY A 83 8.62 22.57 -10.18
C GLY A 83 9.69 21.56 -9.81
N SER A 84 10.41 21.89 -8.73
CA SER A 84 11.34 20.96 -8.12
C SER A 84 11.49 21.19 -6.61
N ILE A 85 11.83 20.13 -5.88
CA ILE A 85 12.15 20.14 -4.46
C ILE A 85 13.67 20.13 -4.30
N ASP A 86 14.21 21.10 -3.56
CA ASP A 86 15.58 21.08 -3.08
C ASP A 86 15.70 20.07 -1.93
N LEU A 87 16.10 18.85 -2.29
CA LEU A 87 16.21 17.72 -1.35
C LEU A 87 17.28 17.94 -0.27
N LEU A 88 18.34 18.70 -0.56
CA LEU A 88 19.37 19.02 0.42
C LEU A 88 18.81 19.99 1.46
N LEU A 89 18.18 21.07 0.99
CA LEU A 89 17.56 22.07 1.87
C LEU A 89 16.44 21.45 2.72
N LEU A 90 15.61 20.57 2.13
CA LEU A 90 14.63 19.76 2.86
C LEU A 90 15.31 19.00 3.99
N SER A 91 16.38 18.29 3.71
CA SER A 91 17.06 17.42 4.68
C SER A 91 17.77 18.20 5.79
N GLU A 92 18.30 19.39 5.47
CA GLU A 92 19.02 20.24 6.41
C GLU A 92 18.08 20.94 7.39
N LEU A 93 16.93 21.44 6.90
CA LEU A 93 15.96 22.20 7.68
C LEU A 93 14.80 21.37 8.24
N PHE A 94 14.73 20.08 7.92
CA PHE A 94 13.69 19.20 8.41
C PHE A 94 13.77 19.00 9.93
N GLU A 95 12.63 19.22 10.58
CA GLU A 95 12.37 18.85 11.96
C GLU A 95 11.24 17.80 12.01
N PRO A 96 11.35 16.74 12.83
CA PRO A 96 10.26 15.80 13.04
C PRO A 96 8.98 16.51 13.49
N THR A 97 7.85 16.15 12.88
CA THR A 97 6.55 16.77 13.17
C THR A 97 5.79 16.07 14.29
N ALA A 98 6.33 14.97 14.83
CA ALA A 98 5.68 14.16 15.86
C ALA A 98 6.72 13.45 16.73
N ASP A 99 6.40 13.32 18.02
CA ASP A 99 7.15 12.53 18.99
C ASP A 99 6.75 11.04 18.96
N GLU A 100 7.35 10.21 19.83
CA GLU A 100 6.98 8.79 19.93
C GLU A 100 5.48 8.62 20.21
N GLY A 101 4.78 7.91 19.33
CA GLY A 101 3.37 7.58 19.51
C GLY A 101 2.38 8.64 19.00
N GLN A 102 2.87 9.78 18.49
CA GLN A 102 2.04 10.76 17.79
C GLN A 102 2.03 10.52 16.28
N GLU A 103 0.96 10.99 15.63
CA GLU A 103 0.82 10.91 14.18
C GLU A 103 1.69 11.96 13.49
N GLY A 104 2.56 11.54 12.57
CA GLY A 104 3.33 12.45 11.72
C GLY A 104 4.67 11.87 11.25
N ILE A 105 5.56 12.76 10.79
CA ILE A 105 6.88 12.38 10.27
C ILE A 105 7.88 12.35 11.42
N VAL A 106 8.34 11.16 11.76
CA VAL A 106 9.21 10.91 12.92
C VAL A 106 10.70 10.86 12.54
N GLY A 107 11.03 10.81 11.25
CA GLY A 107 12.41 10.82 10.80
C GLY A 107 12.59 10.98 9.30
N LEU A 108 13.81 11.36 8.92
CA LEU A 108 14.25 11.61 7.55
C LEU A 108 15.64 11.03 7.34
N SER A 109 15.86 10.37 6.21
CA SER A 109 17.21 10.07 5.72
C SER A 109 17.43 10.50 4.28
N TYR A 110 18.62 11.00 4.02
CA TYR A 110 19.07 11.43 2.71
C TYR A 110 20.56 11.12 2.55
N GLN A 111 20.94 10.68 1.35
CA GLN A 111 22.32 10.44 0.98
C GLN A 111 22.58 11.20 -0.31
N TYR A 112 23.74 11.84 -0.43
CA TYR A 112 24.13 12.45 -1.70
C TYR A 112 25.65 12.40 -1.86
N LYS A 113 26.12 12.74 -3.06
CA LYS A 113 27.55 12.96 -3.31
C LYS A 113 27.82 14.45 -3.32
N ASP A 114 28.78 14.89 -2.51
CA ASP A 114 29.21 16.28 -2.51
C ASP A 114 30.05 16.62 -3.74
N GLU A 115 30.52 17.86 -3.82
CA GLU A 115 31.36 18.37 -4.92
C GLU A 115 32.69 17.61 -5.06
N THR A 116 33.18 16.99 -3.99
CA THR A 116 34.40 16.16 -3.99
C THR A 116 34.11 14.72 -4.43
N GLY A 117 32.84 14.37 -4.64
CA GLY A 117 32.38 13.02 -4.92
C GLY A 117 32.26 12.14 -3.67
N ALA A 118 32.51 12.68 -2.48
CA ALA A 118 32.37 11.97 -1.22
C ALA A 118 30.89 11.77 -0.89
N THR A 119 30.59 10.63 -0.28
CA THR A 119 29.21 10.27 0.07
C THR A 119 28.87 10.88 1.43
N VAL A 120 27.92 11.81 1.44
CA VAL A 120 27.40 12.46 2.64
C VAL A 120 26.06 11.85 2.98
N GLN A 121 25.84 11.54 4.27
CA GLN A 121 24.58 11.03 4.78
C GLN A 121 24.01 12.00 5.82
N ILE A 122 22.75 12.39 5.62
CA ILE A 122 21.96 13.17 6.57
C ILE A 122 20.88 12.26 7.14
N SER A 123 20.82 12.17 8.46
CA SER A 123 19.76 11.46 9.19
C SER A 123 19.20 12.39 10.26
N ARG A 124 17.88 12.50 10.34
CA ARG A 124 17.14 13.31 11.34
C ARG A 124 16.06 12.46 11.98
N GLY A 125 15.87 12.59 13.30
CA GLY A 125 14.87 11.82 14.04
C GLY A 125 15.09 10.30 13.99
N LYS A 126 14.00 9.54 13.98
CA LYS A 126 13.99 8.08 14.08
C LYS A 126 14.15 7.39 12.73
N VAL A 127 15.37 7.28 12.25
CA VAL A 127 15.68 6.54 11.02
C VAL A 127 16.08 5.10 11.35
N LYS A 128 15.65 4.13 10.53
CA LYS A 128 16.24 2.79 10.53
C LYS A 128 17.43 2.78 9.58
N ASP A 129 18.55 2.18 9.99
CA ASP A 129 19.71 2.01 9.12
C ASP A 129 19.32 1.25 7.84
N ALA A 130 19.27 1.99 6.73
CA ALA A 130 18.99 1.43 5.43
C ALA A 130 20.31 0.93 4.82
N LYS A 131 20.36 -0.37 4.51
CA LYS A 131 21.53 -0.99 3.83
C LYS A 131 21.80 -0.43 2.43
N ARG A 132 20.79 0.18 1.81
CA ARG A 132 20.86 0.81 0.48
C ARG A 132 20.18 2.16 0.57
N GLN A 133 20.89 3.19 0.14
CA GLN A 133 20.39 4.55 0.08
C GLN A 133 20.52 5.05 -1.37
N PHE A 134 19.66 5.98 -1.75
CA PHE A 134 19.51 6.44 -3.13
C PHE A 134 19.69 7.96 -3.17
N ALA A 135 20.60 8.42 -4.03
CA ALA A 135 21.00 9.83 -4.04
C ALA A 135 19.95 10.82 -4.56
N HIS A 136 18.86 10.33 -5.16
CA HIS A 136 17.86 11.12 -5.88
C HIS A 136 16.52 11.18 -5.15
N GLN A 137 16.48 10.77 -3.89
CA GLN A 137 15.27 10.76 -3.07
C GLN A 137 15.60 10.96 -1.59
N VAL A 138 14.74 11.69 -0.91
CA VAL A 138 14.68 11.75 0.55
C VAL A 138 13.72 10.66 1.03
N GLN A 139 14.09 9.90 2.06
CA GLN A 139 13.22 8.91 2.67
C GLN A 139 12.68 9.43 4.00
N LEU A 140 11.38 9.67 4.05
CA LEU A 140 10.64 10.03 5.26
C LEU A 140 10.09 8.76 5.91
N ARG A 141 10.11 8.74 7.25
CA ARG A 141 9.45 7.72 8.06
C ARG A 141 8.27 8.35 8.79
N LEU A 142 7.08 7.82 8.56
CA LEU A 142 5.86 8.26 9.20
C LEU A 142 5.39 7.24 10.22
N CYS A 143 4.85 7.75 11.33
CA CYS A 143 4.16 7.00 12.35
C CYS A 143 2.68 7.36 12.28
N LEU A 144 1.81 6.39 12.00
CA LEU A 144 0.36 6.52 12.10
C LEU A 144 -0.17 5.56 13.18
N PRO A 145 -1.33 5.82 13.82
CA PRO A 145 -1.86 5.00 14.91
C PRO A 145 -1.97 3.49 14.58
N CYS A 146 -2.45 3.17 13.37
CA CYS A 146 -2.62 1.78 12.93
C CYS A 146 -1.40 1.24 12.15
N ASN A 147 -0.38 2.07 11.92
CA ASN A 147 0.75 1.73 11.06
C ASN A 147 2.00 2.55 11.42
N PRO A 148 2.78 2.10 12.42
CA PRO A 148 3.82 2.92 13.03
C PRO A 148 5.11 3.08 12.19
N ASN A 149 5.15 2.57 10.95
CA ASN A 149 6.38 2.47 10.17
C ASN A 149 6.18 2.61 8.66
N ILE A 150 5.52 3.68 8.22
CA ILE A 150 5.33 3.94 6.79
C ILE A 150 6.56 4.63 6.21
N SER A 151 6.99 4.20 5.03
CA SER A 151 8.10 4.81 4.31
C SER A 151 7.55 5.61 3.13
N VAL A 152 7.94 6.88 3.06
CA VAL A 152 7.65 7.76 1.93
C VAL A 152 8.95 8.19 1.30
N LYS A 153 9.06 8.06 -0.02
CA LYS A 153 10.20 8.58 -0.77
C LYS A 153 9.75 9.84 -1.49
N VAL A 154 10.47 10.93 -1.26
CA VAL A 154 10.25 12.23 -1.88
C VAL A 154 11.32 12.43 -2.94
N PHE A 155 10.90 12.66 -4.17
CA PHE A 155 11.79 12.90 -5.30
C PHE A 155 11.87 14.39 -5.61
N LYS A 156 12.99 14.81 -6.23
CA LYS A 156 13.18 16.21 -6.68
C LYS A 156 12.04 16.71 -7.57
N THR A 157 11.35 15.82 -8.29
CA THR A 157 10.26 16.17 -9.21
C THR A 157 8.92 16.48 -8.52
N GLY A 158 8.84 16.44 -7.19
CA GLY A 158 7.55 16.51 -6.48
C GLY A 158 6.80 15.17 -6.41
N ARG A 159 7.34 14.12 -7.05
CA ARG A 159 6.78 12.78 -6.96
C ARG A 159 7.01 12.20 -5.56
N LEU A 160 5.98 11.58 -5.01
CA LEU A 160 6.00 10.78 -3.79
C LEU A 160 5.81 9.30 -4.15
N GLN A 161 6.62 8.42 -3.58
CA GLN A 161 6.35 6.98 -3.55
C GLN A 161 6.05 6.58 -2.11
N ILE A 162 4.82 6.13 -1.87
CA ILE A 162 4.32 5.78 -0.55
C ILE A 162 4.13 4.27 -0.52
N ALA A 163 4.78 3.58 0.41
CA ALA A 163 4.66 2.13 0.55
C ALA A 163 4.33 1.76 1.99
N GLY A 164 3.46 0.77 2.17
CA GLY A 164 3.01 0.32 3.49
C GLY A 164 1.60 0.74 3.84
N CYS A 165 0.86 1.39 2.95
CA CYS A 165 -0.54 1.74 3.19
C CYS A 165 -1.44 0.50 3.13
N LYS A 166 -2.64 0.55 3.71
CA LYS A 166 -3.66 -0.51 3.54
C LYS A 166 -4.82 -0.08 2.64
N ASP A 167 -4.97 1.22 2.46
CA ASP A 167 -6.06 1.87 1.75
C ASP A 167 -5.63 3.26 1.29
N GLU A 168 -6.45 3.86 0.43
CA GLU A 168 -6.23 5.19 -0.14
C GLU A 168 -6.41 6.31 0.90
N GLY A 169 -7.31 6.15 1.87
CA GLY A 169 -7.54 7.15 2.93
C GLY A 169 -6.28 7.39 3.76
N THR A 170 -5.56 6.32 4.09
CA THR A 170 -4.24 6.36 4.75
C THR A 170 -3.20 7.05 3.87
N CYS A 171 -3.20 6.76 2.55
CA CYS A 171 -2.33 7.46 1.60
C CYS A 171 -2.58 8.98 1.60
N ASN A 172 -3.84 9.42 1.54
CA ASN A 172 -4.21 10.83 1.56
C ASN A 172 -3.76 11.54 2.84
N LYS A 173 -3.91 10.90 4.00
CA LYS A 173 -3.38 11.43 5.28
C LYS A 173 -1.87 11.63 5.24
N ILE A 174 -1.13 10.68 4.69
CA ILE A 174 0.33 10.77 4.53
C ILE A 174 0.73 11.92 3.63
N VAL A 175 0.05 12.08 2.49
CA VAL A 175 0.30 13.19 1.55
C VAL A 175 0.12 14.54 2.25
N ARG A 176 -0.93 14.70 3.07
CA ARG A 176 -1.14 15.91 3.87
C ARG A 176 0.00 16.19 4.85
N HIS A 177 0.48 15.18 5.58
CA HIS A 177 1.64 15.32 6.48
C HIS A 177 2.89 15.78 5.73
N VAL A 178 3.15 15.20 4.56
CA VAL A 178 4.31 15.57 3.72
C VAL A 178 4.17 17.00 3.22
N ILE A 179 3.00 17.41 2.71
CA ILE A 179 2.76 18.76 2.21
C ILE A 179 2.87 19.79 3.33
N ASN A 180 2.29 19.52 4.49
CA ASN A 180 2.40 20.41 5.65
C ASN A 180 3.86 20.58 6.08
N CYS A 181 4.64 19.51 6.09
CA CYS A 181 6.08 19.56 6.36
C CYS A 181 6.83 20.41 5.32
N LEU A 182 6.58 20.20 4.03
CA LEU A 182 7.22 20.99 2.96
C LEU A 182 6.84 22.49 3.03
N ASN A 183 5.59 22.79 3.34
CA ASN A 183 5.09 24.16 3.48
C ASN A 183 5.63 24.87 4.73
N ALA A 184 5.90 24.13 5.81
CA ALA A 184 6.39 24.69 7.08
C ALA A 184 7.87 25.11 7.01
N ILE A 185 8.67 24.51 6.13
CA ILE A 185 10.09 24.85 6.03
C ILE A 185 10.25 26.19 5.29
N GLN A 186 10.63 27.21 6.06
CA GLN A 186 11.00 28.53 5.57
C GLN A 186 12.49 28.78 5.80
N VAL A 187 13.20 29.31 4.80
CA VAL A 187 14.63 29.62 4.96
C VAL A 187 14.82 30.77 5.96
N PRO A 188 15.59 30.57 7.05
CA PRO A 188 15.88 31.62 8.02
C PRO A 188 16.49 32.87 7.35
N GLY A 189 16.01 34.06 7.70
CA GLY A 189 16.41 35.33 7.06
C GLY A 189 15.42 35.90 6.04
N HIS A 190 14.38 35.14 5.68
CA HIS A 190 13.28 35.59 4.82
C HIS A 190 11.91 35.70 5.53
N GLN A 191 11.89 35.73 6.87
CA GLN A 191 10.68 35.65 7.71
C GLN A 191 9.64 36.78 7.46
N ASN A 192 10.01 37.87 6.80
CA ASN A 192 9.13 39.01 6.50
C ASN A 192 8.87 39.23 5.00
N ARG A 193 9.21 38.27 4.13
CA ARG A 193 8.87 38.36 2.70
C ARG A 193 8.01 37.17 2.30
N PRO A 194 6.82 37.38 1.69
CA PRO A 194 6.08 36.32 0.99
C PRO A 194 6.82 35.77 -0.25
N GLN A 195 8.11 36.10 -0.42
CA GLN A 195 9.01 35.76 -1.52
C GLN A 195 10.31 35.12 -1.01
N GLY A 196 10.29 34.49 0.17
CA GLY A 196 11.44 33.74 0.66
C GLY A 196 11.75 32.54 -0.23
N ARG A 197 13.01 32.09 -0.24
CA ARG A 197 13.37 30.83 -0.89
C ARG A 197 12.66 29.69 -0.13
N HIS A 198 11.74 29.00 -0.79
CA HIS A 198 11.07 27.81 -0.26
C HIS A 198 11.92 26.56 -0.55
N VAL A 199 11.64 25.46 0.15
CA VAL A 199 12.26 24.15 -0.15
C VAL A 199 11.88 23.65 -1.54
N PHE A 200 10.81 24.18 -2.11
CA PHE A 200 10.38 23.89 -3.46
C PHE A 200 10.27 25.17 -4.28
N GLU A 201 10.56 25.06 -5.55
CA GLU A 201 10.27 26.09 -6.55
C GLU A 201 9.23 25.54 -7.50
N ARG A 202 8.18 26.32 -7.78
CA ARG A 202 7.14 25.94 -8.73
C ARG A 202 7.01 26.98 -9.84
N HIS A 203 6.65 26.53 -11.03
CA HIS A 203 6.44 27.34 -12.21
C HIS A 203 5.38 26.71 -13.12
N VAL A 204 4.73 27.52 -13.96
CA VAL A 204 3.93 27.04 -15.09
C VAL A 204 4.64 27.43 -16.37
N CYS A 205 4.67 26.55 -17.36
CA CYS A 205 5.09 26.90 -18.71
C CYS A 205 3.88 27.43 -19.49
N GLU A 206 3.86 28.72 -19.80
CA GLU A 206 2.84 29.31 -20.65
C GLU A 206 2.97 28.81 -22.10
N PRO A 207 1.92 28.91 -22.95
CA PRO A 207 2.01 28.58 -24.38
C PRO A 207 3.12 29.33 -25.13
N SER A 208 3.58 30.46 -24.59
CA SER A 208 4.73 31.25 -25.07
C SER A 208 6.09 30.57 -24.83
N GLY A 209 6.14 29.51 -24.02
CA GLY A 209 7.37 28.90 -23.51
C GLY A 209 7.96 29.63 -22.28
N GLN A 210 7.30 30.67 -21.78
CA GLN A 210 7.76 31.39 -20.60
C GLN A 210 7.42 30.62 -19.31
N HIS A 211 8.41 30.48 -18.42
CA HIS A 211 8.21 29.93 -17.08
C HIS A 211 7.74 31.04 -16.12
N VAL A 212 6.51 30.92 -15.63
CA VAL A 212 5.92 31.84 -14.66
C VAL A 212 5.96 31.21 -13.28
N PRO A 213 6.62 31.81 -12.27
CA PRO A 213 6.72 31.22 -10.94
C PRO A 213 5.36 31.16 -10.24
N ILE A 214 5.02 30.00 -9.67
CA ILE A 214 3.84 29.83 -8.81
C ILE A 214 4.24 30.15 -7.38
N GLN A 215 3.65 31.22 -6.84
CA GLN A 215 3.90 31.65 -5.46
C GLN A 215 2.95 30.94 -4.49
N GLY A 216 3.38 30.81 -3.23
CA GLY A 216 2.56 30.30 -2.13
C GLY A 216 2.72 28.80 -1.84
N PRO A 217 1.96 28.30 -0.84
CA PRO A 217 2.06 26.92 -0.37
C PRO A 217 1.52 25.91 -1.41
N ILE A 218 1.92 24.65 -1.26
CA ILE A 218 1.29 23.53 -1.95
C ILE A 218 -0.09 23.31 -1.31
N ASP A 219 -1.15 23.41 -2.13
CA ASP A 219 -2.52 23.14 -1.72
C ASP A 219 -2.82 21.65 -1.94
N PHE A 220 -3.28 20.96 -0.89
CA PHE A 220 -3.63 19.54 -0.95
C PHE A 220 -4.79 19.29 -1.91
N GLU A 221 -5.77 20.18 -1.99
CA GLU A 221 -6.93 20.00 -2.88
C GLU A 221 -6.55 20.11 -4.36
N GLY A 222 -5.40 20.75 -4.67
CA GLY A 222 -4.83 20.82 -6.01
C GLY A 222 -3.90 19.66 -6.38
N VAL A 223 -3.67 18.70 -5.47
CA VAL A 223 -2.77 17.57 -5.71
C VAL A 223 -3.46 16.49 -6.54
N VAL A 224 -2.70 15.88 -7.46
CA VAL A 224 -3.21 14.79 -8.30
C VAL A 224 -3.61 13.60 -7.43
N THR A 225 -4.73 12.98 -7.77
CA THR A 225 -5.24 11.77 -7.10
C THR A 225 -4.15 10.68 -7.04
N PRO A 226 -3.96 10.00 -5.89
CA PRO A 226 -2.99 8.93 -5.78
C PRO A 226 -3.19 7.82 -6.82
N GLU A 227 -2.12 7.46 -7.52
CA GLU A 227 -2.10 6.31 -8.40
C GLU A 227 -1.67 5.07 -7.62
N THR A 228 -2.51 4.04 -7.59
CA THR A 228 -2.13 2.74 -7.04
C THR A 228 -1.16 2.05 -8.00
N VAL A 229 0.07 1.81 -7.54
CA VAL A 229 1.10 1.14 -8.35
C VAL A 229 1.31 -0.31 -7.98
N ASN A 230 0.85 -0.73 -6.79
CA ASN A 230 0.94 -2.11 -6.36
C ASN A 230 -0.01 -2.40 -5.18
N ILE A 231 -0.69 -3.54 -5.23
CA ILE A 231 -1.50 -4.12 -4.17
C ILE A 231 -0.92 -5.49 -3.84
N ASN A 232 -0.55 -5.67 -2.58
CA ASN A 232 -0.09 -6.94 -2.05
C ASN A 232 -1.17 -7.54 -1.15
N CYS A 233 -1.74 -8.66 -1.58
CA CYS A 233 -2.71 -9.41 -0.79
C CYS A 233 -2.15 -10.75 -0.35
N THR A 234 -2.70 -11.29 0.74
CA THR A 234 -2.41 -12.65 1.18
C THR A 234 -3.69 -13.36 1.54
N PHE A 235 -3.77 -14.65 1.22
CA PHE A 235 -4.84 -15.51 1.69
C PHE A 235 -4.29 -16.89 2.09
N ASP A 236 -5.11 -17.69 2.75
CA ASP A 236 -4.78 -19.06 3.14
C ASP A 236 -5.83 -19.98 2.53
N ALA A 237 -5.40 -20.99 1.76
CA ALA A 237 -6.30 -21.97 1.18
C ALA A 237 -6.77 -23.00 2.21
N GLY A 238 -6.21 -23.01 3.42
CA GLY A 238 -6.75 -23.74 4.56
C GLY A 238 -6.33 -25.20 4.67
N TYR A 239 -5.31 -25.64 3.92
CA TYR A 239 -4.87 -27.05 3.90
C TYR A 239 -4.49 -27.54 5.30
N SER A 240 -3.87 -26.66 6.09
CA SER A 240 -3.44 -26.99 7.44
C SER A 240 -4.59 -27.28 8.40
N PHE A 241 -5.78 -26.73 8.17
CA PHE A 241 -6.97 -27.00 8.98
C PHE A 241 -7.53 -28.40 8.74
N VAL A 242 -7.27 -28.97 7.57
CA VAL A 242 -7.72 -30.31 7.19
C VAL A 242 -6.61 -31.37 7.32
N GLY A 243 -5.47 -31.01 7.94
CA GLY A 243 -4.38 -31.95 8.22
C GLY A 243 -3.37 -32.16 7.08
N TYR A 244 -3.40 -31.31 6.06
CA TYR A 244 -2.53 -31.44 4.88
C TYR A 244 -1.63 -30.21 4.67
N THR A 245 -0.59 -30.42 3.90
CA THR A 245 0.28 -29.40 3.30
C THR A 245 0.18 -29.52 1.78
N LEU A 246 0.66 -28.52 1.06
CA LEU A 246 0.74 -28.54 -0.41
C LEU A 246 2.11 -29.08 -0.86
N ASP A 247 2.10 -29.97 -1.86
CA ASP A 247 3.29 -30.39 -2.60
C ASP A 247 3.58 -29.39 -3.74
N PRO A 248 4.68 -28.62 -3.66
CA PRO A 248 4.99 -27.61 -4.67
C PRO A 248 5.35 -28.17 -6.04
N LEU A 249 5.91 -29.40 -6.11
CA LEU A 249 6.30 -30.01 -7.38
C LEU A 249 5.06 -30.43 -8.15
N LEU A 250 4.13 -31.10 -7.47
CA LEU A 250 2.85 -31.50 -8.07
C LEU A 250 2.01 -30.27 -8.46
N LEU A 251 2.00 -29.21 -7.65
CA LEU A 251 1.35 -27.95 -8.03
C LEU A 251 1.97 -27.34 -9.29
N LYS A 252 3.31 -27.33 -9.39
CA LYS A 252 3.99 -26.83 -10.59
C LYS A 252 3.57 -27.63 -11.82
N GLU A 253 3.56 -28.96 -11.74
CA GLU A 253 3.14 -29.83 -12.84
C GLU A 253 1.69 -29.56 -13.28
N VAL A 254 0.77 -29.35 -12.34
CA VAL A 254 -0.62 -28.96 -12.63
C VAL A 254 -0.66 -27.62 -13.38
N VAL A 255 0.07 -26.60 -12.91
CA VAL A 255 0.07 -25.26 -13.54
C VAL A 255 0.73 -25.26 -14.92
N GLU A 256 1.66 -26.18 -15.20
CA GLU A 256 2.30 -26.33 -16.52
C GLU A 256 1.38 -26.97 -17.57
N GLN A 257 0.19 -27.44 -17.19
CA GLN A 257 -0.75 -28.02 -18.14
C GLN A 257 -1.26 -26.99 -19.18
N PRO A 258 -1.51 -27.42 -20.44
CA PRO A 258 -1.91 -26.50 -21.52
C PRO A 258 -3.16 -25.67 -21.26
N GLU A 259 -4.07 -26.15 -20.42
CA GLU A 259 -5.31 -25.45 -20.04
C GLU A 259 -5.06 -24.11 -19.33
N TYR A 260 -3.92 -23.96 -18.65
CA TYR A 260 -3.54 -22.74 -17.94
C TYR A 260 -2.70 -21.78 -18.79
N ALA A 261 -2.20 -22.20 -19.96
CA ALA A 261 -1.30 -21.39 -20.80
C ALA A 261 -1.93 -20.04 -21.25
N ARG A 262 -3.26 -19.95 -21.27
CA ARG A 262 -4.00 -18.72 -21.58
C ARG A 262 -3.85 -17.63 -20.52
N CYS A 263 -3.76 -17.99 -19.25
CA CYS A 263 -3.71 -17.07 -18.11
C CYS A 263 -2.40 -17.14 -17.33
N VAL A 264 -1.54 -18.12 -17.58
CA VAL A 264 -0.22 -18.25 -16.95
C VAL A 264 0.87 -17.99 -17.98
N LYS A 265 1.72 -17.01 -17.72
CA LYS A 265 2.91 -16.73 -18.54
C LYS A 265 4.03 -17.72 -18.26
N SER A 266 4.29 -17.96 -16.98
CA SER A 266 5.38 -18.82 -16.52
C SER A 266 5.12 -19.30 -15.10
N VAL A 267 5.65 -20.47 -14.77
CA VAL A 267 5.68 -21.00 -13.42
C VAL A 267 7.11 -21.44 -13.07
N GLU A 268 7.60 -21.05 -11.88
CA GLU A 268 8.94 -21.39 -11.38
C GLU A 268 8.81 -21.99 -9.97
N TYR A 269 9.50 -23.09 -9.72
CA TYR A 269 9.75 -23.61 -8.38
C TYR A 269 11.22 -23.98 -8.26
N THR A 270 11.94 -23.32 -7.36
CA THR A 270 13.39 -23.52 -7.14
C THR A 270 13.66 -23.61 -5.64
N PRO A 271 13.49 -24.79 -5.03
CA PRO A 271 13.58 -24.97 -3.57
C PRO A 271 14.96 -24.66 -2.99
N GLU A 272 16.01 -24.68 -3.82
CA GLU A 272 17.38 -24.35 -3.41
C GLU A 272 17.57 -22.84 -3.22
N LYS A 273 16.70 -22.01 -3.80
CA LYS A 273 16.72 -20.55 -3.60
C LYS A 273 16.00 -20.20 -2.29
N ARG A 274 16.19 -18.96 -1.82
CA ARG A 274 15.52 -18.42 -0.61
C ARG A 274 13.97 -18.47 -0.67
N TYR A 275 13.40 -18.68 -1.85
CA TYR A 275 11.96 -18.68 -2.08
C TYR A 275 11.41 -20.11 -2.13
N ALA A 276 10.77 -20.55 -1.06
CA ALA A 276 10.27 -21.93 -0.91
C ALA A 276 8.88 -22.19 -1.53
N GLY A 277 8.26 -21.18 -2.17
CA GLY A 277 6.94 -21.32 -2.80
C GLY A 277 7.01 -21.52 -4.31
N VAL A 278 5.90 -21.97 -4.90
CA VAL A 278 5.68 -21.94 -6.36
C VAL A 278 5.36 -20.51 -6.77
N LYS A 279 6.07 -20.01 -7.78
CA LYS A 279 5.86 -18.69 -8.37
C LYS A 279 5.06 -18.84 -9.65
N VAL A 280 3.92 -18.20 -9.73
CA VAL A 280 3.08 -18.15 -10.93
C VAL A 280 3.00 -16.71 -11.41
N LEU A 281 3.37 -16.49 -12.67
CA LEU A 281 3.22 -15.20 -13.33
C LEU A 281 1.91 -15.20 -14.11
N PHE A 282 0.88 -14.65 -13.49
CA PHE A 282 -0.51 -14.66 -13.96
C PHE A 282 -0.82 -13.44 -14.83
N ARG A 283 -1.64 -13.63 -15.87
CA ARG A 283 -2.17 -12.60 -16.74
C ARG A 283 -3.68 -12.49 -16.49
N PRO A 284 -4.13 -11.43 -15.79
CA PRO A 284 -5.55 -11.18 -15.59
C PRO A 284 -6.30 -11.11 -16.94
N PRO A 285 -7.56 -11.58 -16.99
CA PRO A 285 -8.44 -11.33 -18.13
C PRO A 285 -8.51 -9.82 -18.42
N GLN A 286 -8.20 -9.41 -19.65
CA GLN A 286 -8.36 -8.00 -20.03
C GLN A 286 -9.84 -7.73 -20.33
N SER A 287 -10.38 -6.66 -19.74
CA SER A 287 -11.67 -6.12 -20.15
C SER A 287 -11.57 -5.65 -21.61
N GLN A 288 -12.47 -6.16 -22.46
CA GLN A 288 -12.44 -6.02 -23.92
C GLN A 288 -12.46 -4.56 -24.43
N ASP A 289 -12.76 -3.58 -23.57
CA ASP A 289 -12.96 -2.18 -23.94
C ASP A 289 -11.68 -1.32 -23.93
N THR A 290 -10.50 -1.87 -23.61
CA THR A 290 -9.26 -1.09 -23.62
C THR A 290 -8.44 -1.37 -24.88
N SER A 291 -8.26 -0.34 -25.72
CA SER A 291 -7.51 -0.36 -26.97
C SER A 291 -6.19 -1.15 -26.84
N GLU A 292 -5.99 -2.13 -27.74
CA GLU A 292 -4.95 -3.18 -27.68
C GLU A 292 -3.49 -2.67 -27.58
N ASP A 293 -3.21 -1.42 -27.92
CA ASP A 293 -1.83 -0.95 -28.16
C ASP A 293 -1.06 -0.40 -26.95
N GLN A 294 -1.69 -0.13 -25.79
CA GLN A 294 -0.98 0.59 -24.70
C GLN A 294 -0.91 -0.08 -23.34
N ARG A 295 -1.70 -1.12 -23.06
CA ARG A 295 -1.49 -1.94 -21.86
C ARG A 295 -0.66 -3.14 -22.23
N SER A 296 0.67 -2.98 -22.16
CA SER A 296 1.57 -4.13 -21.98
C SER A 296 0.90 -5.11 -21.02
N LYS A 297 0.69 -6.36 -21.45
CA LYS A 297 -0.09 -7.37 -20.70
C LYS A 297 0.44 -7.42 -19.27
N ARG A 298 -0.23 -6.70 -18.36
CA ARG A 298 0.25 -6.53 -17.00
C ARG A 298 0.18 -7.88 -16.33
N GLU A 299 1.22 -8.19 -15.57
CA GLU A 299 1.41 -9.49 -14.97
C GLU A 299 1.31 -9.35 -13.46
N VAL A 300 0.50 -10.22 -12.86
CA VAL A 300 0.35 -10.35 -11.41
C VAL A 300 1.15 -11.56 -10.97
N PHE A 301 1.97 -11.41 -9.96
CA PHE A 301 2.70 -12.51 -9.35
C PHE A 301 1.86 -13.17 -8.26
N ILE A 302 1.73 -14.49 -8.34
CA ILE A 302 1.07 -15.31 -7.34
C ILE A 302 2.11 -16.27 -6.76
N GLY A 303 2.37 -16.13 -5.47
CA GLY A 303 3.32 -16.94 -4.72
C GLY A 303 2.62 -17.91 -3.78
N ILE A 304 2.67 -19.21 -4.07
CA ILE A 304 1.96 -20.25 -3.29
C ILE A 304 2.96 -21.06 -2.48
N PHE A 305 2.82 -21.05 -1.15
CA PHE A 305 3.74 -21.74 -0.24
C PHE A 305 3.22 -23.14 0.15
N PRO A 306 4.10 -24.06 0.61
CA PRO A 306 3.68 -25.37 1.08
C PRO A 306 2.60 -25.32 2.16
N SER A 307 2.58 -24.27 2.99
CA SER A 307 1.53 -24.05 4.00
C SER A 307 0.15 -23.72 3.42
N SER A 308 0.01 -23.63 2.10
CA SER A 308 -1.16 -23.12 1.37
C SER A 308 -1.46 -21.63 1.58
N LYS A 309 -0.56 -20.92 2.28
CA LYS A 309 -0.55 -19.46 2.27
C LYS A 309 -0.15 -19.00 0.87
N THR A 310 -0.86 -18.02 0.36
CA THR A 310 -0.68 -17.49 -0.98
C THR A 310 -0.51 -15.98 -0.88
N VAL A 311 0.43 -15.45 -1.66
CA VAL A 311 0.72 -14.01 -1.79
C VAL A 311 0.38 -13.60 -3.22
N ILE A 312 -0.37 -12.53 -3.37
CA ILE A 312 -0.68 -11.87 -4.65
C ILE A 312 0.03 -10.52 -4.63
N THR A 313 0.77 -10.18 -5.68
CA THR A 313 1.50 -8.90 -5.79
C THR A 313 1.65 -8.49 -7.26
N GLY A 314 1.80 -7.20 -7.54
CA GLY A 314 1.87 -6.64 -8.88
C GLY A 314 0.52 -6.17 -9.44
N ALA A 315 -0.58 -6.43 -8.72
CA ALA A 315 -1.90 -5.88 -9.06
C ALA A 315 -1.95 -4.38 -8.78
N VAL A 316 -2.71 -3.60 -9.54
CA VAL A 316 -2.88 -2.14 -9.32
C VAL A 316 -4.31 -1.74 -8.98
N ASN A 317 -5.25 -2.67 -9.10
CA ASN A 317 -6.66 -2.45 -8.84
C ASN A 317 -7.28 -3.73 -8.28
N TRP A 318 -8.48 -3.61 -7.71
CA TRP A 318 -9.16 -4.73 -7.07
C TRP A 318 -9.60 -5.82 -8.04
N ALA A 319 -10.00 -5.48 -9.27
CA ALA A 319 -10.38 -6.48 -10.27
C ALA A 319 -9.22 -7.45 -10.58
N GLU A 320 -7.98 -6.94 -10.70
CA GLU A 320 -6.79 -7.78 -10.87
C GLU A 320 -6.50 -8.65 -9.66
N VAL A 321 -6.77 -8.17 -8.44
CA VAL A 321 -6.65 -8.94 -7.19
C VAL A 321 -7.68 -10.07 -7.17
N ASP A 322 -8.93 -9.75 -7.49
CA ASP A 322 -10.05 -10.70 -7.49
C ASP A 322 -9.84 -11.78 -8.55
N ASP A 323 -9.44 -11.42 -9.77
CA ASP A 323 -9.11 -12.39 -10.83
C ASP A 323 -7.97 -13.32 -10.42
N ALA A 324 -6.91 -12.78 -9.82
CA ALA A 324 -5.77 -13.57 -9.35
C ALA A 324 -6.16 -14.48 -8.18
N TYR A 325 -6.99 -13.98 -7.26
CA TYR A 325 -7.53 -14.75 -6.14
C TYR A 325 -8.44 -15.88 -6.61
N ASP A 326 -9.36 -15.61 -7.52
CA ASP A 326 -10.27 -16.59 -8.11
C ASP A 326 -9.51 -17.69 -8.85
N PHE A 327 -8.51 -17.30 -9.65
CA PHE A 327 -7.63 -18.26 -10.31
C PHE A 327 -6.91 -19.15 -9.29
N ALA A 328 -6.22 -18.55 -8.30
CA ALA A 328 -5.42 -19.29 -7.35
C ALA A 328 -6.26 -20.17 -6.42
N SER A 329 -7.41 -19.68 -5.96
CA SER A 329 -8.35 -20.43 -5.11
C SER A 329 -8.93 -21.63 -5.86
N ARG A 330 -9.41 -21.45 -7.10
CA ARG A 330 -9.91 -22.56 -7.92
C ARG A 330 -8.82 -23.58 -8.22
N LEU A 331 -7.63 -23.13 -8.61
CA LEU A 331 -6.47 -23.99 -8.86
C LEU A 331 -6.18 -24.89 -7.65
N LEU A 332 -6.12 -24.31 -6.45
CA LEU A 332 -5.83 -25.06 -5.22
C LEU A 332 -6.99 -26.00 -4.84
N LEU A 333 -8.23 -25.52 -4.85
CA LEU A 333 -9.38 -26.31 -4.38
C LEU A 333 -9.76 -27.44 -5.33
N GLN A 334 -9.68 -27.22 -6.65
CA GLN A 334 -10.02 -28.24 -7.65
C GLN A 334 -8.95 -29.34 -7.72
N ASN A 335 -7.68 -28.99 -7.50
CA ASN A 335 -6.56 -29.92 -7.55
C ASN A 335 -6.13 -30.42 -6.17
N PHE A 336 -6.91 -30.16 -5.12
CA PHE A 336 -6.57 -30.50 -3.73
C PHE A 336 -6.08 -31.95 -3.57
N GLU A 337 -6.81 -32.91 -4.12
CA GLU A 337 -6.47 -34.33 -4.06
C GLU A 337 -5.14 -34.67 -4.73
N ALA A 338 -4.84 -34.00 -5.85
CA ALA A 338 -3.65 -34.27 -6.65
C ALA A 338 -2.38 -33.66 -6.04
N ILE A 339 -2.52 -32.56 -5.28
CA ILE A 339 -1.37 -31.77 -4.79
C ILE A 339 -1.23 -31.79 -3.26
N ARG A 340 -2.13 -32.44 -2.52
CA ARG A 340 -2.04 -32.53 -1.07
C ARG A 340 -0.97 -33.54 -0.64
N LYS A 341 -0.25 -33.19 0.42
CA LYS A 341 0.69 -34.06 1.12
C LYS A 341 0.30 -34.07 2.61
N PRO A 342 0.33 -35.22 3.30
CA PRO A 342 0.12 -35.25 4.76
C PRO A 342 1.12 -34.33 5.49
N ILE A 343 0.68 -33.67 6.57
CA ILE A 343 1.61 -32.92 7.41
C ILE A 343 2.48 -33.92 8.17
N ASP A 344 3.81 -33.84 7.99
CA ASP A 344 4.74 -34.64 8.79
C ASP A 344 4.58 -34.30 10.28
N ASP A 345 4.53 -35.32 11.15
CA ASP A 345 4.32 -35.18 12.61
C ASP A 345 5.29 -34.20 13.27
N SER A 346 6.53 -34.12 12.76
CA SER A 346 7.56 -33.18 13.22
C SER A 346 7.17 -31.71 13.00
N THR A 347 6.44 -31.42 11.92
CA THR A 347 5.96 -30.08 11.57
C THR A 347 4.72 -29.73 12.39
N ALA A 348 3.83 -30.69 12.62
CA ALA A 348 2.66 -30.54 13.48
C ALA A 348 3.06 -30.20 14.93
N ALA A 349 4.05 -30.91 15.49
CA ALA A 349 4.54 -30.70 16.85
C ALA A 349 5.19 -29.32 17.07
N ARG A 350 5.78 -28.71 16.03
CA ARG A 350 6.30 -27.33 16.13
C ARG A 350 5.20 -26.27 16.15
N ARG A 351 4.11 -26.47 15.41
CA ARG A 351 2.99 -25.51 15.34
C ARG A 351 2.19 -25.47 16.64
N SER A 352 1.97 -26.61 17.30
CA SER A 352 1.25 -26.66 18.57
C SER A 352 1.96 -25.86 19.67
N ARG A 353 3.30 -25.87 19.70
CA ARG A 353 4.10 -25.11 20.67
C ARG A 353 4.05 -23.59 20.46
N GLN A 354 3.79 -23.11 19.24
CA GLN A 354 3.68 -21.67 18.94
C GLN A 354 2.32 -21.06 19.30
N ARG A 355 1.26 -21.87 19.44
CA ARG A 355 -0.07 -21.38 19.84
C ARG A 355 -0.27 -21.23 21.36
N VAL A 356 0.66 -21.75 22.16
CA VAL A 356 0.58 -21.73 23.64
C VAL A 356 1.38 -20.57 24.24
N LYS A 357 2.06 -19.78 23.41
CA LYS A 357 2.66 -18.50 23.77
C LYS A 357 1.86 -17.38 23.14
#